data_AF-A0A5B8MXY8-F1
#
_entry.id   AF-A0A5B8MXY8-F1
#
_cell.length_a   1.000
_cell.length_b   1.000
_cell.length_c   1.000
_cell.angle_alpha   90.00
_cell.angle_beta   90.00
_cell.angle_gamma   90.00
#
_symmetry.space_group_name_H-M   'P 1'
#
loop_
_entity.id
_entity.type
_entity.pdbx_description
1 polymer ?
#
loop_
_entity_poly.entity_id
_entity_poly.type
_entity_poly.pdbx_seq_one_letter_code
_entity_poly.pdbx_strand_id
1 'polypeptide(L)'
;MAVFFRAGFNAVRRKGSLLGWSGPGHVQPCLFGFHRSFSRDADASDVVGNADAYDYDLPEDLIAQKPITWLDTDRAEVRRRDASRLLCVDVTDEGSHPIQFLRQCKFTDVASFLPKGSLLVANNTKVVHARLQMRKRTTGGAVELLVVSPAEGSCESGLSSGPAEASATWKCMVKGKNVNEGTVLIKQHSSGVVLSATILKRSEESSKFADVEFNWSVEGSSDSSGRKFGDVLEALGSIPLPPYMKRAAETRDAESYQTIYAGVPGSVAAPTAGLHFTEDLVGKLERSRSICLEKVTLHTGPGTFVPLQSSKVQDHHMHTETFSVTREALANVCEYLREGKDGAKNLIAVGTTTVRTLETLYWLGLRRMLREPGGKPMDDATPLDQRDDEGKSKVLTFSLDQWEPYDVVRDACGQDWSKLPDAWACYQNLLEELDDQGKDGVLGQTSLLIMPGYRFRVCDQLFTNFHAPKTTLMLLVSAFASSSCGTQNDLGLLDRQGRQKVLHAYEQAVKHRFRFLSYGDACFFARFKDLPSPMFEQATSLL
;
A
#
# COMPACT_ATOMS: atom_id res chain seq x y z
N MET A 1 -33.17 48.97 7.63
CA MET A 1 -32.33 50.11 7.17
C MET A 1 -31.38 49.54 6.12
N ALA A 2 -31.67 49.58 4.82
CA ALA A 2 -31.51 50.73 3.90
C ALA A 2 -30.17 51.45 4.17
N VAL A 3 -29.19 51.51 3.25
CA VAL A 3 -29.10 52.41 2.08
C VAL A 3 -27.92 51.92 1.19
N PHE A 4 -28.14 51.48 -0.06
CA PHE A 4 -27.88 52.16 -1.34
C PHE A 4 -26.53 52.88 -1.53
N PHE A 5 -25.74 52.49 -2.56
CA PHE A 5 -25.25 53.43 -3.58
C PHE A 5 -24.94 52.71 -4.91
N ARG A 6 -25.30 53.39 -6.00
CA ARG A 6 -25.32 52.96 -7.40
C ARG A 6 -24.58 54.03 -8.21
N ALA A 7 -23.67 53.65 -9.11
CA ALA A 7 -23.27 54.38 -10.33
C ALA A 7 -22.24 53.50 -11.10
N GLY A 8 -22.22 53.33 -12.43
CA GLY A 8 -22.98 53.93 -13.52
C GLY A 8 -22.06 54.54 -14.59
N PHE A 9 -21.99 53.90 -15.77
CA PHE A 9 -21.46 54.39 -17.08
C PHE A 9 -19.92 54.45 -17.26
N ASN A 10 -19.31 54.24 -18.44
CA ASN A 10 -19.79 54.30 -19.83
C ASN A 10 -18.85 53.54 -20.81
N ALA A 11 -19.39 53.16 -21.97
CA ALA A 11 -18.71 52.45 -23.06
C ALA A 11 -17.98 53.40 -24.03
N VAL A 12 -16.93 52.89 -24.72
CA VAL A 12 -16.44 53.46 -26.00
C VAL A 12 -16.14 52.32 -26.98
N ARG A 13 -16.88 52.31 -28.10
CA ARG A 13 -16.64 51.55 -29.33
C ARG A 13 -15.59 52.27 -30.20
N ARG A 14 -14.78 51.51 -30.95
CA ARG A 14 -14.24 51.95 -32.25
C ARG A 14 -14.42 50.85 -33.31
N LYS A 15 -14.89 51.27 -34.48
CA LYS A 15 -15.10 50.54 -35.75
C LYS A 15 -13.95 50.86 -36.72
N GLY A 16 -13.69 49.95 -37.67
CA GLY A 16 -13.06 50.18 -38.99
C GLY A 16 -12.93 48.85 -39.75
N SER A 17 -13.91 48.49 -40.60
CA SER A 17 -13.93 48.52 -42.10
C SER A 17 -13.03 47.46 -42.76
N LEU A 18 -13.53 46.32 -43.29
CA LEU A 18 -14.30 46.00 -44.52
C LEU A 18 -13.62 46.30 -45.87
N LEU A 19 -13.35 45.22 -46.64
CA LEU A 19 -13.30 45.03 -48.12
C LEU A 19 -12.74 43.60 -48.36
N GLY A 20 -13.26 42.67 -49.18
CA GLY A 20 -14.43 42.54 -50.06
C GLY A 20 -14.22 41.38 -51.05
N TRP A 21 -15.23 40.49 -51.21
CA TRP A 21 -15.57 39.62 -52.39
C TRP A 21 -14.60 38.48 -52.82
N SER A 22 -14.98 37.32 -53.41
CA SER A 22 -16.22 36.71 -53.93
C SER A 22 -15.94 35.27 -54.42
N GLY A 23 -16.88 34.31 -54.31
CA GLY A 23 -16.91 33.09 -55.15
C GLY A 23 -17.37 31.77 -54.48
N PRO A 24 -18.42 31.07 -54.99
CA PRO A 24 -18.99 29.86 -54.36
C PRO A 24 -18.50 28.55 -55.01
N GLY A 25 -18.44 27.47 -54.22
CA GLY A 25 -18.18 26.12 -54.71
C GLY A 25 -18.75 25.07 -53.76
N HIS A 26 -19.93 24.55 -54.10
CA HIS A 26 -20.55 23.39 -53.45
C HIS A 26 -19.75 22.12 -53.75
N VAL A 27 -19.27 21.42 -52.70
CA VAL A 27 -19.21 19.94 -52.66
C VAL A 27 -19.36 19.49 -51.20
N GLN A 28 -20.34 18.65 -50.92
CA GLN A 28 -20.42 17.73 -49.76
C GLN A 28 -20.62 16.31 -50.36
N PRO A 29 -20.37 15.19 -49.66
CA PRO A 29 -19.96 15.00 -48.26
C PRO A 29 -18.90 13.88 -48.03
N CYS A 30 -18.64 13.57 -46.75
CA CYS A 30 -18.09 12.32 -46.18
C CYS A 30 -16.57 12.12 -46.14
N LEU A 31 -15.98 12.17 -44.95
CA LEU A 31 -15.53 10.97 -44.21
C LEU A 31 -14.88 11.35 -42.87
N PHE A 32 -15.14 10.47 -41.90
CA PHE A 32 -14.69 10.43 -40.51
C PHE A 32 -13.32 11.03 -40.19
N GLY A 33 -13.30 11.87 -39.16
CA GLY A 33 -12.07 12.32 -38.50
C GLY A 33 -12.40 13.16 -37.27
N PHE A 34 -12.98 12.57 -36.24
CA PHE A 34 -13.09 13.23 -34.93
C PHE A 34 -11.70 13.31 -34.29
N HIS A 35 -10.91 14.31 -34.69
CA HIS A 35 -9.90 14.88 -33.81
C HIS A 35 -10.63 15.55 -32.65
N ARG A 36 -10.72 14.88 -31.50
CA ARG A 36 -11.00 15.58 -30.24
C ARG A 36 -9.75 16.39 -29.90
N SER A 37 -9.82 17.69 -30.22
CA SER A 37 -8.98 18.70 -29.59
C SER A 37 -9.17 18.58 -28.07
N PHE A 38 -8.12 18.16 -27.37
CA PHE A 38 -8.08 18.21 -25.91
C PHE A 38 -8.22 19.67 -25.48
N SER A 39 -9.38 20.03 -24.92
CA SER A 39 -9.55 21.27 -24.19
C SER A 39 -8.65 21.19 -22.96
N ARG A 40 -7.52 21.90 -23.00
CA ARG A 40 -6.78 22.28 -21.79
C ARG A 40 -7.74 23.11 -20.93
N ASP A 41 -7.76 22.83 -19.63
CA ASP A 41 -8.51 23.56 -18.60
C ASP A 41 -9.93 23.04 -18.29
N ALA A 42 -10.11 21.71 -18.20
CA ALA A 42 -10.97 21.17 -17.14
C ALA A 42 -10.19 21.25 -15.82
N ASP A 43 -10.82 21.74 -14.75
CA ASP A 43 -10.19 22.06 -13.46
C ASP A 43 -9.27 20.92 -12.98
N ALA A 44 -7.99 21.22 -12.75
CA ALA A 44 -7.00 20.19 -12.38
C ALA A 44 -7.36 19.50 -11.03
N SER A 45 -8.15 20.17 -10.19
CA SER A 45 -8.73 19.61 -8.96
C SER A 45 -9.76 18.50 -9.23
N ASP A 46 -10.55 18.60 -10.31
CA ASP A 46 -11.60 17.64 -10.65
C ASP A 46 -11.03 16.31 -11.14
N VAL A 47 -9.83 16.31 -11.72
CA VAL A 47 -9.18 15.09 -12.25
C VAL A 47 -8.51 14.29 -11.14
N VAL A 48 -7.82 14.94 -10.20
CA VAL A 48 -7.11 14.27 -9.11
C VAL A 48 -8.08 13.57 -8.16
N GLY A 49 -9.23 14.21 -7.89
CA GLY A 49 -10.31 13.64 -7.08
C GLY A 49 -11.15 12.58 -7.80
N ASN A 50 -10.97 12.36 -9.10
CA ASN A 50 -11.76 11.41 -9.87
C ASN A 50 -11.08 10.04 -9.97
N ALA A 51 -11.66 9.02 -9.35
CA ALA A 51 -11.15 7.65 -9.39
C ALA A 51 -11.05 7.07 -10.82
N ASP A 52 -11.95 7.48 -11.72
CA ASP A 52 -11.94 7.04 -13.12
C ASP A 52 -10.73 7.56 -13.90
N ALA A 53 -10.08 8.63 -13.42
CA ALA A 53 -8.85 9.14 -14.04
C ALA A 53 -7.65 8.20 -13.88
N TYR A 54 -7.76 7.17 -13.03
CA TYR A 54 -6.73 6.16 -12.77
C TYR A 54 -7.11 4.78 -13.32
N ASP A 55 -8.04 4.77 -14.28
CA ASP A 55 -8.41 3.58 -15.04
C ASP A 55 -7.45 3.34 -16.21
N TYR A 56 -7.28 2.07 -16.57
CA TYR A 56 -6.59 1.64 -17.78
C TYR A 56 -7.04 0.22 -18.16
N ASP A 57 -6.91 -0.12 -19.45
CA ASP A 57 -7.28 -1.44 -19.93
C ASP A 57 -6.24 -2.48 -19.51
N LEU A 58 -6.63 -3.41 -18.64
CA LEU A 58 -5.81 -4.52 -18.17
C LEU A 58 -6.40 -5.85 -18.67
N PRO A 59 -5.84 -6.46 -19.73
CA PRO A 59 -6.26 -7.77 -20.19
C PRO A 59 -6.13 -8.85 -19.11
N GLU A 60 -7.16 -9.68 -18.94
CA GLU A 60 -7.18 -10.71 -17.89
C GLU A 60 -6.04 -11.74 -18.04
N ASP A 61 -5.57 -12.00 -19.26
CA ASP A 61 -4.47 -12.94 -19.55
C ASP A 61 -3.11 -12.45 -19.06
N LEU A 62 -2.97 -11.14 -18.79
CA LEU A 62 -1.76 -10.56 -18.21
C LEU A 62 -1.75 -10.63 -16.67
N ILE A 63 -2.86 -10.97 -16.02
CA ILE A 63 -2.92 -11.12 -14.56
C ILE A 63 -2.28 -12.45 -14.16
N ALA A 64 -1.14 -12.37 -13.44
CA ALA A 64 -0.40 -13.55 -13.04
C ALA A 64 -1.16 -14.41 -12.02
N GLN A 65 -1.59 -15.59 -12.46
CA GLN A 65 -2.26 -16.57 -11.59
C GLN A 65 -1.28 -17.36 -10.70
N LYS A 66 -0.05 -17.56 -11.16
CA LYS A 66 0.99 -18.36 -10.51
C LYS A 66 2.33 -17.61 -10.59
N PRO A 67 3.23 -17.75 -9.60
CA PRO A 67 4.56 -17.13 -9.65
C PRO A 67 5.38 -17.65 -10.83
N ILE A 68 6.40 -16.90 -11.25
CA ILE A 68 7.28 -17.29 -12.37
C ILE A 68 7.98 -18.63 -12.17
N THR A 69 8.21 -19.02 -10.92
CA THR A 69 8.80 -20.30 -10.51
C THR A 69 7.94 -21.52 -10.85
N TRP A 70 6.67 -21.33 -11.25
CA TRP A 70 5.74 -22.41 -11.57
C TRP A 70 5.47 -22.55 -13.09
N LEU A 71 6.02 -21.65 -13.92
CA LEU A 71 5.70 -21.59 -15.35
C LEU A 71 6.49 -22.55 -16.25
N ASP A 72 7.44 -23.33 -15.72
CA ASP A 72 8.26 -24.27 -16.51
C ASP A 72 8.26 -25.67 -15.86
N THR A 73 7.25 -26.49 -16.18
CA THR A 73 7.27 -27.93 -15.87
C THR A 73 7.93 -28.77 -16.99
N ASP A 74 8.13 -28.19 -18.18
CA ASP A 74 8.67 -28.89 -19.36
C ASP A 74 10.08 -28.45 -19.78
N ARG A 75 10.68 -27.46 -19.09
CA ARG A 75 12.08 -27.04 -19.29
C ARG A 75 12.90 -27.41 -18.06
N ALA A 76 14.08 -27.97 -18.27
CA ALA A 76 14.96 -28.50 -17.22
C ALA A 76 15.49 -27.46 -16.19
N GLU A 77 15.09 -26.19 -16.29
CA GLU A 77 15.53 -25.11 -15.39
C GLU A 77 14.35 -24.54 -14.59
N VAL A 78 14.39 -24.73 -13.28
CA VAL A 78 13.48 -24.08 -12.34
C VAL A 78 13.79 -22.59 -12.32
N ARG A 79 12.84 -21.75 -12.78
CA ARG A 79 12.99 -20.29 -12.70
C ARG A 79 13.00 -19.83 -11.25
N ARG A 80 13.88 -18.89 -10.93
CA ARG A 80 13.93 -18.18 -9.65
C ARG A 80 12.97 -17.00 -9.65
N ARG A 81 12.63 -16.50 -8.46
CA ARG A 81 11.72 -15.35 -8.29
C ARG A 81 12.29 -14.05 -8.88
N ASP A 82 13.60 -13.84 -8.72
CA ASP A 82 14.35 -12.69 -9.24
C ASP A 82 14.56 -12.73 -10.77
N ALA A 83 14.06 -13.76 -11.46
CA ALA A 83 14.02 -13.81 -12.92
C ALA A 83 12.85 -13.01 -13.53
N SER A 84 11.99 -12.39 -12.70
CA SER A 84 10.93 -11.50 -13.16
C SER A 84 11.49 -10.29 -13.93
N ARG A 85 10.65 -9.69 -14.78
CA ARG A 85 11.01 -8.44 -15.46
C ARG A 85 10.85 -7.30 -14.48
N LEU A 86 11.62 -6.24 -14.73
CA LEU A 86 11.56 -5.00 -13.98
C LEU A 86 11.35 -3.84 -14.95
N LEU A 87 10.29 -3.06 -14.71
CA LEU A 87 10.05 -1.80 -15.39
C LEU A 87 10.50 -0.64 -14.50
N CYS A 88 11.61 0.00 -14.85
CA CYS A 88 12.04 1.23 -14.19
C CYS A 88 11.33 2.43 -14.81
N VAL A 89 10.82 3.31 -13.95
CA VAL A 89 10.09 4.52 -14.30
C VAL A 89 10.80 5.72 -13.69
N ASP A 90 11.24 6.65 -14.54
CA ASP A 90 11.81 7.90 -14.05
C ASP A 90 10.74 8.81 -13.44
N VAL A 91 10.99 9.30 -12.23
CA VAL A 91 10.09 10.22 -11.51
C VAL A 91 10.54 11.68 -11.60
N THR A 92 11.66 11.97 -12.27
CA THR A 92 12.16 13.34 -12.45
C THR A 92 11.13 14.25 -13.13
N ASP A 93 10.93 15.46 -12.60
CA ASP A 93 10.06 16.46 -13.21
C ASP A 93 10.88 17.37 -14.15
N GLU A 94 10.81 17.10 -15.45
CA GLU A 94 11.45 17.90 -16.50
C GLU A 94 10.40 18.67 -17.33
N GLY A 95 9.64 19.56 -16.70
CA GLY A 95 8.87 20.59 -17.41
C GLY A 95 8.03 20.09 -18.61
N SER A 96 8.11 20.80 -19.74
CA SER A 96 7.12 20.74 -20.84
C SER A 96 7.13 19.47 -21.72
N HIS A 97 7.92 18.43 -21.40
CA HIS A 97 7.99 17.19 -22.17
C HIS A 97 7.53 15.99 -21.33
N PRO A 98 6.24 15.60 -21.42
CA PRO A 98 5.61 14.69 -20.45
C PRO A 98 6.00 13.21 -20.60
N ILE A 99 6.90 12.85 -21.52
CA ILE A 99 7.15 11.45 -21.82
C ILE A 99 8.61 11.31 -22.19
N GLN A 100 9.33 10.48 -21.43
CA GLN A 100 10.29 9.43 -21.80
C GLN A 100 11.34 9.37 -20.70
N PHE A 101 11.40 8.26 -19.95
CA PHE A 101 12.61 7.59 -19.47
C PHE A 101 12.15 6.30 -18.76
N LEU A 102 11.53 5.40 -19.53
CA LEU A 102 11.27 4.03 -19.09
C LEU A 102 12.52 3.19 -19.37
N ARG A 103 12.76 2.18 -18.54
CA ARG A 103 13.78 1.17 -18.81
C ARG A 103 13.29 -0.20 -18.40
N GLN A 104 13.33 -1.14 -19.34
CA GLN A 104 13.14 -2.55 -19.01
C GLN A 104 14.49 -3.18 -18.65
N CYS A 105 14.51 -3.93 -17.55
CA CYS A 105 15.61 -4.84 -17.17
C CYS A 105 15.05 -6.10 -16.50
N LYS A 106 15.93 -6.98 -16.01
CA LYS A 106 15.53 -8.10 -15.14
C LYS A 106 15.66 -7.69 -13.68
N PHE A 107 14.88 -8.32 -12.80
CA PHE A 107 14.99 -8.04 -11.38
C PHE A 107 16.37 -8.41 -10.80
N THR A 108 17.02 -9.46 -11.33
CA THR A 108 18.42 -9.80 -11.03
C THR A 108 19.44 -8.66 -11.30
N ASP A 109 19.09 -7.68 -12.14
CA ASP A 109 19.98 -6.58 -12.52
C ASP A 109 20.05 -5.48 -11.47
N VAL A 110 19.21 -5.47 -10.42
CA VAL A 110 19.16 -4.38 -9.42
C VAL A 110 20.52 -4.09 -8.76
N ALA A 111 21.34 -5.13 -8.54
CA ALA A 111 22.69 -4.96 -8.00
C ALA A 111 23.65 -4.19 -8.92
N SER A 112 23.30 -3.98 -10.19
CA SER A 112 24.10 -3.19 -11.14
C SER A 112 23.83 -1.70 -11.07
N PHE A 113 22.71 -1.27 -10.47
CA PHE A 113 22.31 0.14 -10.50
C PHE A 113 21.74 0.71 -9.21
N LEU A 114 21.59 -0.07 -8.13
CA LEU A 114 21.25 0.54 -6.85
C LEU A 114 22.45 1.34 -6.27
N PRO A 115 22.22 2.54 -5.70
CA PRO A 115 23.27 3.34 -5.09
C PRO A 115 23.93 2.59 -3.91
N LYS A 116 25.26 2.69 -3.82
CA LYS A 116 26.04 2.02 -2.77
C LYS A 116 25.69 2.62 -1.40
N GLY A 117 25.55 1.79 -0.37
CA GLY A 117 25.25 2.25 0.97
C GLY A 117 23.78 2.64 1.20
N SER A 118 22.91 2.41 0.22
CA SER A 118 21.45 2.62 0.36
C SER A 118 20.84 1.73 1.44
N LEU A 119 19.72 2.17 2.02
CA LEU A 119 18.93 1.38 2.95
C LEU A 119 17.69 0.83 2.23
N LEU A 120 17.57 -0.49 2.17
CA LEU A 120 16.37 -1.17 1.70
C LEU A 120 15.45 -1.41 2.90
N VAL A 121 14.23 -0.88 2.88
CA VAL A 121 13.24 -1.12 3.93
C VAL A 121 12.14 -2.00 3.38
N ALA A 122 11.75 -3.05 4.10
CA ALA A 122 10.74 -4.00 3.63
C ALA A 122 9.74 -4.40 4.71
N ASN A 123 8.50 -4.69 4.30
CA ASN A 123 7.46 -5.19 5.18
C ASN A 123 7.68 -6.69 5.48
N ASN A 124 7.96 -7.05 6.73
CA ASN A 124 8.23 -8.43 7.16
C ASN A 124 6.98 -9.19 7.63
N THR A 125 5.78 -8.68 7.35
CA THR A 125 4.56 -9.39 7.69
C THR A 125 4.50 -10.76 7.00
N LYS A 126 3.95 -11.74 7.72
CA LYS A 126 3.75 -13.10 7.26
C LYS A 126 2.26 -13.37 7.10
N VAL A 127 1.89 -13.91 5.95
CA VAL A 127 0.51 -14.29 5.66
C VAL A 127 0.11 -15.47 6.54
N VAL A 128 -1.06 -15.37 7.18
CA VAL A 128 -1.63 -16.46 7.97
C VAL A 128 -2.66 -17.24 7.17
N HIS A 129 -2.92 -18.49 7.57
CA HIS A 129 -3.94 -19.36 6.97
C HIS A 129 -5.38 -18.92 7.34
N ALA A 130 -5.72 -17.66 7.08
CA ALA A 130 -6.95 -17.01 7.53
C ALA A 130 -8.23 -17.45 6.79
N ARG A 131 -8.13 -18.23 5.70
CA ARG A 131 -9.31 -18.67 4.93
C ARG A 131 -9.82 -20.02 5.38
N LEU A 132 -10.98 -20.04 6.03
CA LEU A 132 -11.65 -21.22 6.56
C LEU A 132 -12.87 -21.61 5.70
N GLN A 133 -12.81 -22.80 5.11
CA GLN A 133 -13.98 -23.46 4.51
C GLN A 133 -14.72 -24.26 5.58
N MET A 134 -15.93 -23.84 5.95
CA MET A 134 -16.74 -24.44 7.01
C MET A 134 -18.13 -24.86 6.50
N ARG A 135 -18.89 -25.58 7.34
CA ARG A 135 -20.27 -25.99 7.05
C ARG A 135 -21.20 -25.58 8.17
N LYS A 136 -22.44 -25.21 7.85
CA LYS A 136 -23.49 -24.97 8.85
C LYS A 136 -23.78 -26.26 9.61
N ARG A 137 -23.79 -26.19 10.94
CA ARG A 137 -24.07 -27.34 11.81
C ARG A 137 -25.45 -27.97 11.53
N THR A 138 -26.45 -27.13 11.23
CA THR A 138 -27.85 -27.57 11.06
C THR A 138 -28.16 -28.11 9.66
N THR A 139 -27.64 -27.47 8.62
CA THR A 139 -28.04 -27.73 7.23
C THR A 139 -26.93 -28.30 6.35
N GLY A 140 -25.69 -28.35 6.84
CA GLY A 140 -24.52 -28.78 6.08
C GLY A 140 -24.08 -27.83 4.95
N GLY A 141 -24.80 -26.72 4.74
CA GLY A 141 -24.51 -25.73 3.71
C GLY A 141 -23.13 -25.11 3.89
N ALA A 142 -22.40 -24.95 2.78
CA ALA A 142 -21.03 -24.41 2.78
C ALA A 142 -21.01 -22.91 3.13
N VAL A 143 -20.06 -22.53 3.96
CA VAL A 143 -19.77 -21.14 4.34
C VAL A 143 -18.26 -20.96 4.37
N GLU A 144 -17.80 -19.91 3.72
CA GLU A 144 -16.41 -19.49 3.75
C GLU A 144 -16.26 -18.31 4.71
N LEU A 145 -15.32 -18.41 5.63
CA LEU A 145 -14.87 -17.32 6.47
C LEU A 145 -13.46 -16.89 6.07
N LEU A 146 -13.23 -15.59 5.98
CA LEU A 146 -11.90 -15.01 5.97
C LEU A 146 -11.71 -14.25 7.28
N VAL A 147 -10.81 -14.74 8.13
CA VAL A 147 -10.43 -14.11 9.40
C VAL A 147 -9.61 -12.86 9.11
N VAL A 148 -10.00 -11.71 9.68
CA VAL A 148 -9.43 -10.41 9.29
C VAL A 148 -8.64 -9.77 10.42
N SER A 149 -9.33 -9.48 11.52
CA SER A 149 -8.77 -8.79 12.68
C SER A 149 -9.50 -9.26 13.93
N PRO A 150 -8.94 -9.06 15.13
CA PRO A 150 -9.67 -9.27 16.37
C PRO A 150 -10.94 -8.42 16.39
N ALA A 151 -11.96 -8.89 17.11
CA ALA A 151 -13.13 -8.06 17.43
C ALA A 151 -12.77 -7.06 18.55
N GLU A 152 -13.55 -5.98 18.68
CA GLU A 152 -13.34 -5.02 19.77
C GLU A 152 -13.39 -5.69 21.15
N GLY A 153 -12.42 -5.39 22.01
CA GLY A 153 -12.31 -5.98 23.35
C GLY A 153 -11.76 -7.41 23.40
N SER A 154 -11.36 -8.00 22.27
CA SER A 154 -10.68 -9.30 22.21
C SER A 154 -9.15 -9.16 22.09
N CYS A 155 -8.39 -10.10 22.63
CA CYS A 155 -6.92 -10.06 22.63
C CYS A 155 -6.31 -10.66 21.35
N GLU A 156 -5.31 -10.00 20.73
CA GLU A 156 -4.51 -10.55 19.61
C GLU A 156 -3.64 -11.74 20.02
N SER A 157 -3.48 -11.96 21.32
CA SER A 157 -2.69 -13.05 21.91
C SER A 157 -3.00 -14.43 21.33
N GLY A 158 -4.20 -14.62 20.78
CA GLY A 158 -4.62 -15.86 20.12
C GLY A 158 -3.81 -16.24 18.88
N LEU A 159 -3.13 -15.32 18.16
CA LEU A 159 -2.34 -15.69 16.98
C LEU A 159 -0.90 -16.09 17.31
N SER A 160 -0.26 -15.45 18.30
CA SER A 160 1.20 -15.52 18.46
C SER A 160 1.68 -15.52 19.92
N SER A 161 1.09 -14.70 20.79
CA SER A 161 1.70 -14.36 22.08
C SER A 161 0.65 -14.18 23.19
N GLY A 162 0.32 -15.25 23.90
CA GLY A 162 -0.43 -15.23 25.16
C GLY A 162 -0.95 -16.61 25.55
N PRO A 163 -1.70 -16.74 26.67
CA PRO A 163 -2.20 -18.02 27.15
C PRO A 163 -3.14 -18.67 26.12
N ALA A 164 -3.07 -19.99 26.00
CA ALA A 164 -3.92 -20.74 25.08
C ALA A 164 -5.35 -20.79 25.64
N GLU A 165 -6.18 -19.83 25.24
CA GLU A 165 -7.62 -19.85 25.49
C GLU A 165 -8.30 -20.73 24.44
N ALA A 166 -9.30 -21.53 24.82
CA ALA A 166 -10.03 -22.40 23.90
C ALA A 166 -11.08 -21.66 23.03
N SER A 167 -11.06 -20.33 23.07
CA SER A 167 -11.97 -19.45 22.33
C SER A 167 -11.29 -18.17 21.89
N ALA A 168 -11.75 -17.58 20.77
CA ALA A 168 -11.33 -16.26 20.32
C ALA A 168 -12.42 -15.60 19.47
N THR A 169 -12.56 -14.28 19.55
CA THR A 169 -13.54 -13.53 18.76
C THR A 169 -12.85 -12.67 17.71
N TRP A 170 -13.19 -12.87 16.45
CA TRP A 170 -12.55 -12.19 15.32
C TRP A 170 -13.57 -11.62 14.36
N LYS A 171 -13.29 -10.44 13.84
CA LYS A 171 -13.98 -9.89 12.67
C LYS A 171 -13.61 -10.72 11.45
N CYS A 172 -14.62 -11.23 10.76
CA CYS A 172 -14.47 -12.09 9.59
C CYS A 172 -15.30 -11.57 8.42
N MET A 173 -14.79 -11.73 7.19
CA MET A 173 -15.64 -11.66 6.00
C MET A 173 -16.34 -13.01 5.80
N VAL A 174 -17.66 -12.97 5.67
CA VAL A 174 -18.53 -14.14 5.60
C VAL A 174 -19.11 -14.28 4.19
N LYS A 175 -18.84 -15.42 3.54
CA LYS A 175 -19.39 -15.76 2.22
C LYS A 175 -20.17 -17.05 2.29
N GLY A 176 -21.49 -16.95 2.15
CA GLY A 176 -22.41 -18.09 2.15
C GLY A 176 -23.86 -17.64 2.02
N LYS A 177 -24.74 -18.55 1.61
CA LYS A 177 -26.19 -18.24 1.52
C LYS A 177 -26.84 -18.36 2.90
N ASN A 178 -27.73 -17.44 3.26
CA ASN A 178 -28.54 -17.47 4.50
C ASN A 178 -27.72 -17.68 5.78
N VAL A 179 -26.65 -16.89 5.98
CA VAL A 179 -25.79 -16.96 7.17
C VAL A 179 -26.15 -15.80 8.09
N ASN A 180 -27.04 -16.04 9.05
CA ASN A 180 -27.55 -15.01 9.96
C ASN A 180 -26.81 -15.04 11.31
N GLU A 181 -27.02 -14.03 12.14
CA GLU A 181 -26.59 -14.05 13.55
C GLU A 181 -27.12 -15.30 14.26
N GLY A 182 -26.31 -15.89 15.14
CA GLY A 182 -26.56 -17.18 15.77
C GLY A 182 -26.28 -18.41 14.89
N THR A 183 -25.91 -18.23 13.61
CA THR A 183 -25.53 -19.37 12.76
C THR A 183 -24.26 -20.02 13.31
N VAL A 184 -24.34 -21.32 13.63
CA VAL A 184 -23.18 -22.12 14.06
C VAL A 184 -22.59 -22.88 12.89
N LEU A 185 -21.29 -22.69 12.66
CA LEU A 185 -20.48 -23.36 11.67
C LEU A 185 -19.57 -24.38 12.36
N ILE A 186 -19.26 -25.46 11.65
CA ILE A 186 -18.38 -26.52 12.11
C ILE A 186 -17.37 -26.91 11.02
N LYS A 187 -16.19 -27.30 11.46
CA LYS A 187 -15.16 -27.94 10.66
C LYS A 187 -14.40 -28.95 11.51
N GLN A 188 -14.20 -30.15 10.98
CA GLN A 188 -13.37 -31.19 11.59
C GLN A 188 -12.14 -31.40 10.72
N HIS A 189 -10.99 -31.62 11.36
CA HIS A 189 -9.72 -31.91 10.70
C HIS A 189 -9.29 -33.35 10.96
N SER A 190 -8.52 -33.94 10.04
CA SER A 190 -8.00 -35.32 10.18
C SER A 190 -7.09 -35.50 11.41
N SER A 191 -6.55 -34.40 11.94
CA SER A 191 -5.77 -34.41 13.20
C SER A 191 -6.63 -34.44 14.47
N GLY A 192 -7.95 -34.66 14.38
CA GLY A 192 -8.87 -34.69 15.52
C GLY A 192 -9.27 -33.32 16.09
N VAL A 193 -8.88 -32.22 15.45
CA VAL A 193 -9.30 -30.87 15.87
C VAL A 193 -10.70 -30.58 15.35
N VAL A 194 -11.58 -30.16 16.26
CA VAL A 194 -12.93 -29.71 15.94
C VAL A 194 -13.02 -28.21 16.19
N LEU A 195 -13.29 -27.45 15.13
CA LEU A 195 -13.49 -26.01 15.18
C LEU A 195 -14.97 -25.70 15.00
N SER A 196 -15.53 -24.92 15.92
CA SER A 196 -16.85 -24.30 15.76
C SER A 196 -16.72 -22.79 15.68
N ALA A 197 -17.54 -22.17 14.84
CA ALA A 197 -17.59 -20.72 14.67
C ALA A 197 -19.04 -20.23 14.73
N THR A 198 -19.35 -19.32 15.65
CA THR A 198 -20.69 -18.75 15.84
C THR A 198 -20.71 -17.32 15.33
N ILE A 199 -21.62 -17.02 14.40
CA ILE A 199 -21.83 -15.63 13.93
C ILE A 199 -22.49 -14.83 15.04
N LEU A 200 -21.80 -13.83 15.59
CA LEU A 200 -22.31 -13.01 16.69
C LEU A 200 -23.09 -11.80 16.17
N LYS A 201 -22.37 -10.78 15.68
CA LYS A 201 -22.92 -9.51 15.22
C LYS A 201 -22.47 -9.24 13.79
N ARG A 202 -23.39 -8.89 12.89
CA ARG A 202 -23.03 -8.41 11.54
C ARG A 202 -22.62 -6.94 11.58
N SER A 203 -21.62 -6.58 10.78
CA SER A 203 -21.20 -5.19 10.64
C SER A 203 -22.32 -4.33 10.04
N GLU A 204 -22.53 -3.16 10.62
CA GLU A 204 -23.51 -2.17 10.17
C GLU A 204 -23.09 -1.52 8.85
N GLU A 205 -21.79 -1.34 8.63
CA GLU A 205 -21.21 -0.78 7.40
C GLU A 205 -21.30 -1.74 6.22
N SER A 206 -21.20 -3.05 6.48
CA SER A 206 -21.22 -4.05 5.42
C SER A 206 -21.69 -5.40 5.92
N SER A 207 -22.78 -5.89 5.32
CA SER A 207 -23.31 -7.23 5.54
C SER A 207 -22.35 -8.36 5.13
N LYS A 208 -21.21 -8.05 4.51
CA LYS A 208 -20.16 -9.04 4.23
C LYS A 208 -19.30 -9.36 5.44
N PHE A 209 -19.28 -8.52 6.48
CA PHE A 209 -18.46 -8.73 7.67
C PHE A 209 -19.33 -9.05 8.89
N ALA A 210 -18.78 -9.86 9.79
CA ALA A 210 -19.39 -10.16 11.07
C ALA A 210 -18.31 -10.44 12.12
N ASP A 211 -18.61 -10.16 13.37
CA ASP A 211 -17.86 -10.69 14.51
C ASP A 211 -18.24 -12.15 14.69
N VAL A 212 -17.22 -13.00 14.78
CA VAL A 212 -17.36 -14.45 14.83
C VAL A 212 -16.59 -14.97 16.03
N GLU A 213 -17.30 -15.71 16.89
CA GLU A 213 -16.70 -16.41 18.02
C GLU A 213 -16.24 -17.80 17.56
N PHE A 214 -14.96 -18.08 17.71
CA PHE A 214 -14.35 -19.37 17.45
C PHE A 214 -14.17 -20.11 18.77
N ASN A 215 -14.52 -21.40 18.77
CA ASN A 215 -14.25 -22.32 19.86
C ASN A 215 -13.66 -23.61 19.28
N TRP A 216 -12.60 -24.16 19.90
CA TRP A 216 -11.95 -25.38 19.41
C TRP A 216 -11.65 -26.40 20.51
N SER A 217 -11.64 -27.67 20.12
CA SER A 217 -11.28 -28.80 20.98
C SER A 217 -10.53 -29.87 20.20
N VAL A 218 -9.86 -30.77 20.91
CA VAL A 218 -9.16 -31.94 20.36
C VAL A 218 -9.87 -33.21 20.82
N GLU A 219 -10.29 -34.05 19.88
CA GLU A 219 -10.90 -35.35 20.21
C GLU A 219 -9.92 -36.25 20.97
N GLY A 220 -10.36 -36.82 22.09
CA GLY A 220 -9.60 -37.82 22.86
C GLY A 220 -8.65 -37.29 23.92
N SER A 221 -8.57 -35.98 24.14
CA SER A 221 -7.80 -35.37 25.24
C SER A 221 -8.74 -34.69 26.23
N SER A 222 -8.63 -35.03 27.52
CA SER A 222 -9.22 -34.23 28.62
C SER A 222 -8.44 -32.94 28.88
N ASP A 223 -7.26 -32.82 28.26
CA ASP A 223 -6.44 -31.64 28.29
C ASP A 223 -6.82 -30.78 27.08
N SER A 224 -7.74 -29.83 27.31
CA SER A 224 -8.08 -28.75 26.39
C SER A 224 -7.02 -27.64 26.38
N SER A 225 -5.93 -27.78 27.14
CA SER A 225 -4.85 -26.80 27.14
C SER A 225 -4.02 -26.89 25.86
N GLY A 226 -3.74 -25.73 25.26
CA GLY A 226 -2.44 -25.53 24.63
C GLY A 226 -2.36 -25.25 23.14
N ARG A 227 -3.47 -25.12 22.38
CA ARG A 227 -3.39 -24.59 20.99
C ARG A 227 -3.90 -23.17 20.92
N LYS A 228 -3.07 -22.27 20.40
CA LYS A 228 -3.44 -20.91 20.09
C LYS A 228 -4.35 -20.91 18.86
N PHE A 229 -5.18 -19.88 18.71
CA PHE A 229 -6.01 -19.73 17.52
C PHE A 229 -5.18 -19.71 16.23
N GLY A 230 -3.96 -19.14 16.27
CA GLY A 230 -3.00 -19.19 15.17
C GLY A 230 -2.68 -20.62 14.72
N ASP A 231 -2.45 -21.54 15.65
CA ASP A 231 -2.18 -22.96 15.35
C ASP A 231 -3.41 -23.65 14.71
N VAL A 232 -4.61 -23.26 15.16
CA VAL A 232 -5.88 -23.74 14.61
C VAL A 232 -6.06 -23.25 13.18
N LEU A 233 -5.76 -21.97 12.90
CA LEU A 233 -5.78 -21.42 11.55
C LEU A 233 -4.74 -22.09 10.65
N GLU A 234 -3.52 -22.29 11.15
CA GLU A 234 -2.46 -22.97 10.38
C GLU A 234 -2.89 -24.38 9.95
N ALA A 235 -3.52 -25.13 10.86
CA ALA A 235 -3.95 -26.51 10.62
C ALA A 235 -5.24 -26.64 9.80
N LEU A 236 -6.23 -25.76 10.00
CA LEU A 236 -7.55 -25.89 9.37
C LEU A 236 -7.80 -24.90 8.23
N GLY A 237 -7.03 -23.82 8.18
CA GLY A 237 -7.17 -22.77 7.20
C GLY A 237 -6.42 -23.04 5.91
N SER A 238 -6.43 -22.03 5.05
CA SER A 238 -5.69 -22.00 3.79
C SER A 238 -5.23 -20.58 3.53
N ILE A 239 -4.20 -20.42 2.70
CA ILE A 239 -3.72 -19.10 2.29
C ILE A 239 -4.85 -18.36 1.55
N PRO A 240 -5.24 -17.17 2.02
CA PRO A 240 -6.19 -16.33 1.32
C PRO A 240 -5.55 -15.68 0.08
N LEU A 241 -5.69 -16.32 -1.07
CA LEU A 241 -5.29 -15.72 -2.34
C LEU A 241 -6.21 -14.53 -2.71
N PRO A 242 -5.66 -13.47 -3.33
CA PRO A 242 -6.45 -12.33 -3.79
C PRO A 242 -7.54 -12.72 -4.78
N PRO A 243 -8.67 -11.97 -4.85
CA PRO A 243 -9.83 -12.35 -5.65
C PRO A 243 -9.58 -12.42 -7.17
N TYR A 244 -8.55 -11.73 -7.68
CA TYR A 244 -8.15 -11.78 -9.09
C TYR A 244 -7.32 -13.02 -9.44
N MET A 245 -6.85 -13.78 -8.44
CA MET A 245 -6.31 -15.13 -8.65
C MET A 245 -7.49 -16.11 -8.71
N LYS A 246 -7.94 -16.41 -9.93
CA LYS A 246 -9.12 -17.24 -10.22
C LYS A 246 -8.78 -18.75 -10.07
N ARG A 247 -8.16 -19.13 -8.96
CA ARG A 247 -7.83 -20.52 -8.60
C ARG A 247 -7.88 -20.75 -7.10
N ALA A 248 -8.00 -22.02 -6.69
CA ALA A 248 -7.81 -22.40 -5.30
C ALA A 248 -6.33 -22.29 -4.88
N ALA A 249 -6.09 -22.11 -3.58
CA ALA A 249 -4.76 -22.20 -3.01
C ALA A 249 -4.27 -23.66 -3.07
N GLU A 250 -3.03 -23.86 -3.51
CA GLU A 250 -2.29 -25.12 -3.52
C GLU A 250 -1.33 -25.15 -2.33
N THR A 251 -0.85 -26.33 -1.93
CA THR A 251 0.11 -26.46 -0.80
C THR A 251 1.37 -25.60 -1.00
N ARG A 252 1.84 -25.47 -2.24
CA ARG A 252 3.01 -24.65 -2.59
C ARG A 252 2.76 -23.15 -2.41
N ASP A 253 1.52 -22.67 -2.29
CA ASP A 253 1.23 -21.25 -2.00
C ASP A 253 1.66 -20.84 -0.59
N ALA A 254 1.68 -21.77 0.37
CA ALA A 254 2.15 -21.48 1.73
C ALA A 254 3.58 -20.95 1.76
N GLU A 255 4.42 -21.42 0.83
CA GLU A 255 5.78 -20.92 0.60
C GLU A 255 5.79 -19.80 -0.46
N SER A 256 5.09 -20.00 -1.58
CA SER A 256 5.22 -19.10 -2.73
C SER A 256 4.60 -17.72 -2.51
N TYR A 257 3.60 -17.61 -1.62
CA TYR A 257 2.94 -16.37 -1.22
C TYR A 257 3.54 -15.77 0.06
N GLN A 258 4.84 -15.94 0.28
CA GLN A 258 5.60 -15.31 1.36
C GLN A 258 6.90 -14.74 0.81
N THR A 259 7.37 -13.64 1.41
CA THR A 259 8.70 -13.07 1.15
C THR A 259 9.76 -13.82 1.95
N ILE A 260 11.03 -13.70 1.55
CA ILE A 260 12.17 -14.34 2.26
C ILE A 260 12.41 -13.76 3.66
N TYR A 261 11.80 -12.62 3.96
CA TYR A 261 11.90 -11.93 5.26
C TYR A 261 10.57 -11.93 6.02
N ALA A 262 9.59 -12.74 5.60
CA ALA A 262 8.31 -12.89 6.31
C ALA A 262 8.54 -13.53 7.69
N GLY A 263 8.37 -12.75 8.75
CA GLY A 263 8.65 -13.17 10.12
C GLY A 263 7.49 -12.96 11.10
N VAL A 264 6.66 -11.93 10.90
CA VAL A 264 5.61 -11.55 11.87
C VAL A 264 4.24 -11.97 11.36
N PRO A 265 3.62 -13.05 11.90
CA PRO A 265 2.31 -13.51 11.45
C PRO A 265 1.22 -12.50 11.81
N GLY A 266 0.32 -12.23 10.87
CA GLY A 266 -0.86 -11.41 11.13
C GLY A 266 -1.56 -10.87 9.89
N SER A 267 -0.98 -11.02 8.70
CA SER A 267 -1.58 -10.45 7.49
C SER A 267 -2.40 -11.46 6.69
N VAL A 268 -3.43 -10.95 6.01
CA VAL A 268 -4.22 -11.68 5.02
C VAL A 268 -3.58 -11.61 3.63
N ALA A 269 -2.65 -10.68 3.39
CA ALA A 269 -2.00 -10.55 2.10
C ALA A 269 -0.50 -10.36 2.22
N ALA A 270 0.24 -10.94 1.27
CA ALA A 270 1.67 -10.81 1.25
C ALA A 270 2.08 -9.41 0.76
N PRO A 271 3.19 -8.85 1.28
CA PRO A 271 3.81 -7.65 0.72
C PRO A 271 4.49 -8.02 -0.60
N THR A 272 3.68 -8.07 -1.66
CA THR A 272 4.00 -8.83 -2.88
C THR A 272 5.14 -8.27 -3.73
N ALA A 273 5.49 -6.99 -3.55
CA ALA A 273 6.70 -6.40 -4.14
C ALA A 273 7.98 -7.09 -3.61
N GLY A 274 7.92 -7.61 -2.39
CA GLY A 274 9.00 -8.36 -1.77
C GLY A 274 9.23 -9.75 -2.32
N LEU A 275 8.26 -10.31 -3.06
CA LEU A 275 8.35 -11.67 -3.59
C LEU A 275 9.45 -11.80 -4.65
N HIS A 276 9.90 -10.71 -5.26
CA HIS A 276 10.97 -10.76 -6.28
C HIS A 276 12.36 -10.96 -5.67
N PHE A 277 12.54 -10.65 -4.39
CA PHE A 277 13.82 -10.79 -3.71
C PHE A 277 14.08 -12.26 -3.35
N THR A 278 15.30 -12.71 -3.62
CA THR A 278 15.83 -14.01 -3.20
C THR A 278 16.95 -13.80 -2.19
N GLU A 279 17.23 -14.81 -1.37
CA GLU A 279 18.34 -14.75 -0.39
C GLU A 279 19.68 -14.42 -1.08
N ASP A 280 19.96 -15.04 -2.24
CA ASP A 280 21.19 -14.74 -2.97
C ASP A 280 21.24 -13.29 -3.48
N LEU A 281 20.10 -12.74 -3.93
CA LEU A 281 20.05 -11.36 -4.41
C LEU A 281 20.29 -10.38 -3.26
N VAL A 282 19.64 -10.58 -2.11
CA VAL A 282 19.88 -9.76 -0.91
C VAL A 282 21.33 -9.88 -0.46
N GLY A 283 21.87 -11.10 -0.34
CA GLY A 283 23.28 -11.32 0.01
C GLY A 283 24.25 -10.74 -1.03
N LYS A 284 23.87 -10.63 -2.30
CA LYS A 284 24.65 -9.93 -3.34
C LYS A 284 24.61 -8.42 -3.15
N LEU A 285 23.46 -7.84 -2.83
CA LEU A 285 23.32 -6.41 -2.55
C LEU A 285 24.15 -5.99 -1.33
N GLU A 286 24.08 -6.76 -0.24
CA GLU A 286 24.89 -6.54 0.97
C GLU A 286 26.39 -6.53 0.65
N ARG A 287 26.89 -7.58 -0.02
CA ARG A 287 28.33 -7.73 -0.30
C ARG A 287 28.87 -6.79 -1.36
N SER A 288 28.12 -6.54 -2.44
CA SER A 288 28.61 -5.77 -3.59
C SER A 288 28.31 -4.28 -3.51
N ARG A 289 27.26 -3.89 -2.77
CA ARG A 289 26.78 -2.50 -2.68
C ARG A 289 26.71 -1.98 -1.25
N SER A 290 27.04 -2.78 -0.23
CA SER A 290 26.89 -2.38 1.17
C SER A 290 25.48 -1.88 1.49
N ILE A 291 24.47 -2.50 0.85
CA ILE A 291 23.06 -2.17 1.08
C ILE A 291 22.55 -3.00 2.24
N CYS A 292 21.96 -2.35 3.23
CA CYS A 292 21.34 -3.00 4.38
C CYS A 292 19.85 -3.24 4.13
N LEU A 293 19.29 -4.33 4.69
CA LEU A 293 17.86 -4.61 4.69
C LEU A 293 17.29 -4.39 6.10
N GLU A 294 16.45 -3.35 6.23
CA GLU A 294 15.68 -3.06 7.43
C GLU A 294 14.24 -3.55 7.31
N LYS A 295 13.65 -3.95 8.45
CA LYS A 295 12.33 -4.60 8.47
C LYS A 295 11.34 -3.79 9.30
N VAL A 296 10.19 -3.52 8.71
CA VAL A 296 9.02 -2.95 9.39
C VAL A 296 7.84 -3.91 9.26
N THR A 297 6.85 -3.85 10.14
CA THR A 297 5.65 -4.70 10.04
C THR A 297 4.44 -3.85 9.70
N LEU A 298 3.67 -4.23 8.67
CA LEU A 298 2.30 -3.76 8.44
C LEU A 298 1.42 -4.94 8.07
N HIS A 299 0.42 -5.23 8.89
CA HIS A 299 -0.58 -6.25 8.64
C HIS A 299 -1.66 -5.73 7.71
N THR A 300 -1.64 -6.21 6.46
CA THR A 300 -2.67 -5.90 5.47
C THR A 300 -3.88 -6.81 5.62
N GLY A 301 -5.07 -6.21 5.49
CA GLY A 301 -6.36 -6.89 5.53
C GLY A 301 -6.92 -7.19 4.13
N PRO A 302 -8.15 -7.71 4.02
CA PRO A 302 -8.80 -7.97 2.73
C PRO A 302 -9.13 -6.70 1.95
N GLY A 303 -9.17 -5.55 2.62
CA GLY A 303 -9.46 -4.24 2.08
C GLY A 303 -8.48 -3.75 1.01
N THR A 304 -7.23 -4.21 1.07
CA THR A 304 -6.14 -3.82 0.17
C THR A 304 -6.43 -4.15 -1.31
N PHE A 305 -7.36 -5.06 -1.60
CA PHE A 305 -7.72 -5.46 -2.95
C PHE A 305 -9.04 -4.88 -3.46
N VAL A 306 -9.69 -4.02 -2.68
CA VAL A 306 -11.00 -3.46 -3.03
C VAL A 306 -10.80 -2.28 -3.98
N PRO A 307 -11.38 -2.31 -5.20
CA PRO A 307 -11.36 -1.15 -6.09
C PRO A 307 -12.07 0.05 -5.46
N LEU A 308 -11.68 1.26 -5.89
CA LEU A 308 -12.41 2.48 -5.60
C LEU A 308 -13.83 2.36 -6.17
N GLN A 309 -14.84 2.36 -5.30
CA GLN A 309 -16.24 2.19 -5.69
C GLN A 309 -16.92 3.51 -6.06
N SER A 310 -16.52 4.61 -5.42
CA SER A 310 -17.00 5.96 -5.77
C SER A 310 -16.19 6.53 -6.91
N SER A 311 -16.83 7.34 -7.75
CA SER A 311 -16.13 8.18 -8.73
C SER A 311 -15.26 9.24 -8.05
N LYS A 312 -15.56 9.62 -6.80
CA LYS A 312 -14.75 10.57 -6.02
C LYS A 312 -13.85 9.84 -5.03
N VAL A 313 -12.55 10.14 -5.07
CA VAL A 313 -11.55 9.59 -4.15
C VAL A 313 -11.87 9.96 -2.70
N GLN A 314 -12.44 11.14 -2.45
CA GLN A 314 -12.76 11.63 -1.11
C GLN A 314 -13.83 10.79 -0.40
N ASP A 315 -14.69 10.10 -1.14
CA ASP A 315 -15.74 9.25 -0.56
C ASP A 315 -15.19 7.86 -0.17
N HIS A 316 -13.96 7.54 -0.58
CA HIS A 316 -13.33 6.28 -0.23
C HIS A 316 -12.81 6.30 1.21
N HIS A 317 -13.28 5.33 1.98
CA HIS A 317 -12.81 5.06 3.33
C HIS A 317 -11.69 4.05 3.25
N MET A 318 -10.49 4.45 3.66
CA MET A 318 -9.31 3.60 3.66
C MET A 318 -9.39 2.61 4.81
N HIS A 319 -9.07 1.36 4.54
CA HIS A 319 -9.09 0.32 5.57
C HIS A 319 -7.93 0.52 6.55
N THR A 320 -8.24 0.65 7.83
CA THR A 320 -7.22 0.73 8.89
C THR A 320 -6.36 -0.53 8.92
N GLU A 321 -5.05 -0.36 8.93
CA GLU A 321 -4.07 -1.45 9.01
C GLU A 321 -3.18 -1.27 10.24
N THR A 322 -2.87 -2.36 10.92
CA THR A 322 -1.99 -2.37 12.09
C THR A 322 -0.54 -2.46 11.65
N PHE A 323 0.34 -1.64 12.23
CA PHE A 323 1.78 -1.69 12.00
C PHE A 323 2.55 -1.78 13.31
N SER A 324 3.76 -2.33 13.24
CA SER A 324 4.72 -2.31 14.34
C SER A 324 6.13 -2.11 13.83
N VAL A 325 6.90 -1.31 14.57
CA VAL A 325 8.29 -0.99 14.24
C VAL A 325 9.10 -1.00 15.53
N THR A 326 10.16 -1.80 15.58
CA THR A 326 11.04 -1.86 16.75
C THR A 326 11.81 -0.56 16.90
N ARG A 327 12.24 -0.25 18.13
CA ARG A 327 13.14 0.87 18.40
C ARG A 327 14.42 0.79 17.55
N GLU A 328 14.98 -0.42 17.38
CA GLU A 328 16.17 -0.66 16.56
C GLU A 328 15.93 -0.29 15.09
N ALA A 329 14.83 -0.77 14.48
CA ALA A 329 14.49 -0.43 13.10
C ALA A 329 14.26 1.07 12.92
N LEU A 330 13.61 1.73 13.89
CA LEU A 330 13.42 3.18 13.89
C LEU A 330 14.77 3.92 13.96
N ALA A 331 15.68 3.46 14.83
CA ALA A 331 17.01 4.04 14.99
C ALA A 331 17.85 3.89 13.71
N ASN A 332 17.81 2.74 13.05
CA ASN A 332 18.54 2.49 11.80
C ASN A 332 18.04 3.41 10.67
N VAL A 333 16.72 3.59 10.56
CA VAL A 333 16.13 4.56 9.60
C VAL A 333 16.51 6.00 9.98
N CYS A 334 16.45 6.36 11.26
CA CYS A 334 16.83 7.69 11.73
C CYS A 334 18.30 8.01 11.46
N GLU A 335 19.20 7.09 11.74
CA GLU A 335 20.63 7.22 11.44
C GLU A 335 20.86 7.40 9.94
N TYR A 336 20.17 6.60 9.12
CA TYR A 336 20.24 6.73 7.68
C TYR A 336 19.77 8.12 7.20
N LEU A 337 18.68 8.64 7.76
CA LEU A 337 18.18 9.98 7.45
C LEU A 337 19.15 11.09 7.91
N ARG A 338 19.86 10.89 9.03
CA ARG A 338 20.85 11.81 9.59
C ARG A 338 22.07 11.99 8.71
N GLU A 339 22.59 10.89 8.16
CA GLU A 339 23.78 10.91 7.29
C GLU A 339 23.61 11.77 6.04
N GLY A 340 22.37 12.17 5.74
CA GLY A 340 22.04 13.17 4.75
C GLY A 340 21.96 12.60 3.34
N LYS A 341 21.15 13.27 2.50
CA LYS A 341 21.02 12.96 1.07
C LYS A 341 22.10 13.66 0.26
N ASP A 342 23.39 13.42 0.54
CA ASP A 342 24.50 13.93 -0.30
C ASP A 342 24.55 13.28 -1.71
N GLY A 343 23.41 12.77 -2.19
CA GLY A 343 23.22 12.19 -3.52
C GLY A 343 23.78 10.77 -3.71
N ALA A 344 24.49 10.22 -2.72
CA ALA A 344 25.21 8.95 -2.86
C ALA A 344 24.44 7.71 -2.38
N LYS A 345 23.46 7.87 -1.49
CA LYS A 345 22.68 6.77 -0.88
C LYS A 345 21.19 7.14 -0.93
N ASN A 346 20.32 6.16 -1.20
CA ASN A 346 18.86 6.35 -1.17
C ASN A 346 18.13 5.44 -0.17
N LEU A 347 17.07 5.92 0.46
CA LEU A 347 16.13 5.07 1.20
C LEU A 347 15.14 4.45 0.21
N ILE A 348 15.18 3.14 0.09
CA ILE A 348 14.44 2.36 -0.91
C ILE A 348 13.34 1.56 -0.20
N ALA A 349 12.08 1.89 -0.47
CA ALA A 349 10.95 1.12 0.04
C ALA A 349 10.64 -0.09 -0.86
N VAL A 350 10.44 -1.26 -0.26
CA VAL A 350 9.95 -2.46 -0.93
C VAL A 350 8.47 -2.63 -0.68
N GLY A 351 7.67 -2.04 -1.55
CA GLY A 351 6.21 -2.11 -1.55
C GLY A 351 5.55 -0.87 -0.97
N THR A 352 4.34 -0.61 -1.44
CA THR A 352 3.50 0.52 -1.02
C THR A 352 3.10 0.49 0.46
N THR A 353 3.00 -0.71 1.04
CA THR A 353 2.78 -0.90 2.48
C THR A 353 3.92 -0.32 3.29
N THR A 354 5.16 -0.56 2.87
CA THR A 354 6.34 -0.01 3.54
C THR A 354 6.40 1.50 3.44
N VAL A 355 6.06 2.07 2.27
CA VAL A 355 5.95 3.52 2.10
C VAL A 355 4.96 4.12 3.10
N ARG A 356 3.76 3.54 3.22
CA ARG A 356 2.74 4.03 4.15
C ARG A 356 3.20 3.93 5.61
N THR A 357 3.89 2.85 6.00
CA THR A 357 4.46 2.73 7.36
C THR A 357 5.51 3.81 7.62
N LEU A 358 6.45 4.02 6.71
CA LEU A 358 7.51 5.02 6.87
C LEU A 358 6.97 6.45 6.91
N GLU A 359 6.07 6.80 5.99
CA GLU A 359 5.42 8.11 6.01
C GLU A 359 4.54 8.29 7.26
N THR A 360 3.89 7.23 7.76
CA THR A 360 3.15 7.28 9.04
C THR A 360 4.07 7.64 10.20
N LEU A 361 5.25 7.00 10.31
CA LEU A 361 6.22 7.31 11.37
C LEU A 361 6.68 8.78 11.34
N TYR A 362 6.85 9.35 10.14
CA TYR A 362 7.12 10.78 9.99
C TYR A 362 6.03 11.64 10.64
N TRP A 363 4.76 11.36 10.34
CA TRP A 363 3.63 12.11 10.92
C TRP A 363 3.52 11.94 12.42
N LEU A 364 3.83 10.76 12.96
CA LEU A 364 3.87 10.54 14.40
C LEU A 364 4.96 11.39 15.07
N GLY A 365 6.16 11.40 14.50
CA GLY A 365 7.25 12.27 14.96
C GLY A 365 6.88 13.74 14.94
N LEU A 366 6.25 14.20 13.85
CA LEU A 366 5.77 15.58 13.71
C LEU A 366 4.67 15.91 14.73
N ARG A 367 3.70 15.01 14.94
CA ARG A 367 2.61 15.21 15.89
C ARG A 367 3.14 15.39 17.31
N ARG A 368 4.25 14.72 17.69
CA ARG A 368 4.95 15.00 18.96
C ARG A 368 5.53 16.41 19.00
N MET A 369 6.17 16.88 17.91
CA MET A 369 6.77 18.24 17.85
C MET A 369 5.72 19.35 18.03
N LEU A 370 4.50 19.12 17.53
CA LEU A 370 3.41 20.09 17.59
C LEU A 370 2.69 20.12 18.95
N ARG A 371 3.11 19.31 19.93
CA ARG A 371 2.50 19.31 21.27
C ARG A 371 2.99 20.47 22.12
N GLU A 372 2.09 21.02 22.92
CA GLU A 372 2.43 21.96 23.98
C GLU A 372 3.34 21.28 25.03
N PRO A 373 4.37 21.98 25.54
CA PRO A 373 5.21 21.46 26.62
C PRO A 373 4.38 21.06 27.84
N GLY A 374 4.54 19.81 28.32
CA GLY A 374 3.77 19.28 29.45
C GLY A 374 2.38 18.71 29.09
N GLY A 375 2.06 18.58 27.80
CA GLY A 375 0.90 17.83 27.34
C GLY A 375 0.95 16.36 27.76
N LYS A 376 -0.22 15.69 27.83
CA LYS A 376 -0.29 14.25 28.13
C LYS A 376 0.59 13.44 27.16
N PRO A 377 1.17 12.29 27.56
CA PRO A 377 1.86 11.39 26.64
C PRO A 377 1.00 10.98 25.45
N MET A 378 1.64 10.59 24.34
CA MET A 378 0.94 10.08 23.17
C MET A 378 0.63 8.60 23.40
N ASP A 379 -0.41 8.34 24.18
CA ASP A 379 -0.98 7.01 24.39
C ASP A 379 -2.43 7.06 23.91
N ASP A 380 -2.62 6.87 22.61
CA ASP A 380 -3.94 6.51 22.09
C ASP A 380 -4.13 5.07 22.54
N ALA A 381 -4.83 4.83 23.65
CA ALA A 381 -5.05 3.47 24.15
C ALA A 381 -5.63 2.60 23.03
N THR A 382 -4.79 1.77 22.41
CA THR A 382 -5.24 0.83 21.38
C THR A 382 -5.58 -0.48 22.08
N PRO A 383 -6.65 -1.18 21.68
CA PRO A 383 -6.96 -2.52 22.19
C PRO A 383 -5.85 -3.57 21.91
N LEU A 384 -4.84 -3.20 21.12
CA LEU A 384 -3.73 -4.03 20.67
C LEU A 384 -2.56 -4.04 21.66
N ASP A 385 -2.54 -3.12 22.61
CA ASP A 385 -1.43 -2.96 23.55
C ASP A 385 -1.41 -4.06 24.62
N GLN A 386 -0.42 -4.95 24.54
CA GLN A 386 -0.16 -5.94 25.57
C GLN A 386 0.64 -5.28 26.71
N ARG A 387 -0.09 -4.94 27.78
CA ARG A 387 0.50 -4.43 29.02
C ARG A 387 1.24 -5.56 29.75
N ASP A 388 2.37 -5.22 30.35
CA ASP A 388 3.11 -6.13 31.23
C ASP A 388 2.32 -6.42 32.54
N ASP A 389 2.89 -7.28 33.38
CA ASP A 389 2.30 -7.67 34.67
C ASP A 389 2.08 -6.48 35.63
N GLU A 390 2.71 -5.33 35.36
CA GLU A 390 2.55 -4.07 36.10
C GLU A 390 1.53 -3.11 35.43
N GLY A 391 0.91 -3.51 34.31
CA GLY A 391 -0.06 -2.71 33.58
C GLY A 391 0.56 -1.64 32.67
N LYS A 392 1.88 -1.66 32.43
CA LYS A 392 2.60 -0.74 31.56
C LYS A 392 2.74 -1.32 30.15
N SER A 393 2.49 -0.47 29.16
CA SER A 393 2.76 -0.80 27.77
C SER A 393 4.26 -0.85 27.49
N LYS A 394 4.75 -1.86 26.77
CA LYS A 394 6.13 -1.89 26.24
C LYS A 394 6.31 -1.10 24.94
N VAL A 395 5.22 -0.64 24.35
CA VAL A 395 5.21 0.05 23.06
C VAL A 395 4.57 1.43 23.20
N LEU A 396 4.77 2.23 22.18
CA LEU A 396 4.11 3.51 22.01
C LEU A 396 2.95 3.33 21.02
N THR A 397 1.74 3.72 21.42
CA THR A 397 0.47 3.40 20.72
C THR A 397 -0.06 4.60 19.94
N PHE A 398 -0.47 4.38 18.68
CA PHE A 398 -0.97 5.46 17.83
C PHE A 398 -2.03 5.03 16.83
N SER A 399 -2.82 6.02 16.42
CA SER A 399 -3.59 5.99 15.19
C SER A 399 -3.24 7.18 14.29
N LEU A 400 -3.20 6.95 12.97
CA LEU A 400 -3.14 8.01 11.96
C LEU A 400 -4.34 7.85 11.02
N ASP A 401 -5.21 8.87 11.01
CA ASP A 401 -6.36 8.90 10.10
C ASP A 401 -5.93 9.20 8.65
N GLN A 402 -6.77 8.81 7.69
CA GLN A 402 -6.48 8.96 6.26
C GLN A 402 -6.29 10.41 5.79
N TRP A 403 -6.96 11.38 6.42
CA TRP A 403 -6.93 12.79 6.02
C TRP A 403 -6.00 13.66 6.87
N GLU A 404 -5.60 13.17 8.04
CA GLU A 404 -4.89 13.96 9.03
C GLU A 404 -3.64 14.67 8.49
N PRO A 405 -2.74 14.04 7.68
CA PRO A 405 -1.63 14.75 7.07
C PRO A 405 -2.01 15.99 6.28
N TYR A 406 -3.09 15.91 5.49
CA TYR A 406 -3.55 17.01 4.64
C TYR A 406 -4.13 18.14 5.48
N ASP A 407 -4.87 17.81 6.54
CA ASP A 407 -5.38 18.77 7.50
C ASP A 407 -4.24 19.48 8.23
N VAL A 408 -3.23 18.74 8.70
CA VAL A 408 -2.03 19.31 9.35
C VAL A 408 -1.31 20.29 8.42
N VAL A 409 -1.07 19.91 7.16
CA VAL A 409 -0.39 20.83 6.21
C VAL A 409 -1.24 22.05 5.91
N ARG A 410 -2.57 21.88 5.77
CA ARG A 410 -3.51 22.99 5.55
C ARG A 410 -3.44 23.98 6.72
N ASP A 411 -3.60 23.46 7.94
CA ASP A 411 -3.88 24.27 9.12
C ASP A 411 -2.60 24.85 9.72
N ALA A 412 -1.50 24.09 9.73
CA ALA A 412 -0.22 24.53 10.30
C ALA A 412 0.63 25.34 9.31
N CYS A 413 0.54 25.07 8.00
CA CYS A 413 1.48 25.60 7.01
C CYS A 413 0.84 26.27 5.79
N GLY A 414 -0.50 26.27 5.69
CA GLY A 414 -1.22 26.88 4.56
C GLY A 414 -0.98 26.14 3.24
N GLN A 415 -0.93 24.81 3.26
CA GLN A 415 -0.59 23.93 2.11
C GLN A 415 0.89 23.98 1.67
N ASP A 416 1.75 24.69 2.41
CA ASP A 416 3.18 24.75 2.10
C ASP A 416 3.97 23.65 2.83
N TRP A 417 4.16 22.52 2.15
CA TRP A 417 4.92 21.37 2.65
C TRP A 417 6.40 21.67 2.96
N SER A 418 6.97 22.76 2.45
CA SER A 418 8.38 23.12 2.69
C SER A 418 8.62 23.63 4.12
N LYS A 419 7.57 24.10 4.79
CA LYS A 419 7.62 24.58 6.18
C LYS A 419 7.64 23.48 7.23
N LEU A 420 7.30 22.25 6.84
CA LEU A 420 7.31 21.12 7.75
C LEU A 420 8.76 20.69 8.06
N PRO A 421 9.06 20.23 9.29
CA PRO A 421 10.36 19.68 9.66
C PRO A 421 10.81 18.55 8.71
N ASP A 422 12.11 18.39 8.53
CA ASP A 422 12.66 17.28 7.75
C ASP A 422 12.38 15.92 8.41
N ALA A 423 12.57 14.85 7.65
CA ALA A 423 12.26 13.50 8.13
C ALA A 423 13.16 13.05 9.28
N TRP A 424 14.42 13.46 9.29
CA TRP A 424 15.35 13.11 10.35
C TRP A 424 14.88 13.70 11.69
N ALA A 425 14.52 14.98 11.73
CA ALA A 425 14.04 15.65 12.93
C ALA A 425 12.79 14.97 13.51
N CYS A 426 11.84 14.57 12.65
CA CYS A 426 10.65 13.85 13.10
C CYS A 426 10.98 12.45 13.64
N TYR A 427 11.85 11.69 12.96
CA TYR A 427 12.26 10.35 13.40
C TYR A 427 13.07 10.39 14.70
N GLN A 428 13.99 11.35 14.83
CA GLN A 428 14.74 11.57 16.05
C GLN A 428 13.80 11.91 17.20
N ASN A 429 12.85 12.81 16.98
CA ASN A 429 11.86 13.15 17.98
C ASN A 429 11.00 11.94 18.39
N LEU A 430 10.67 11.04 17.46
CA LEU A 430 9.96 9.81 17.83
C LEU A 430 10.84 8.84 18.64
N LEU A 431 12.13 8.74 18.30
CA LEU A 431 13.08 7.88 19.00
C LEU A 431 13.34 8.37 20.44
N GLU A 432 13.48 9.68 20.63
CA GLU A 432 13.62 10.29 21.96
C GLU A 432 12.42 9.99 22.85
N GLU A 433 11.19 9.96 22.31
CA GLU A 433 9.99 9.58 23.08
C GLU A 433 10.04 8.11 23.53
N LEU A 434 10.51 7.22 22.66
CA LEU A 434 10.68 5.81 23.03
C LEU A 434 11.71 5.68 24.15
N ASP A 435 12.80 6.44 24.09
CA ASP A 435 13.86 6.43 25.09
C ASP A 435 13.39 7.01 26.43
N ASP A 436 12.72 8.17 26.40
CA ASP A 436 12.16 8.84 27.58
C ASP A 436 11.15 7.97 28.32
N GLN A 437 10.36 7.19 27.57
CA GLN A 437 9.32 6.30 28.11
C GLN A 437 9.79 4.85 28.33
N GLY A 438 11.03 4.50 27.95
CA GLY A 438 11.55 3.13 28.05
C GLY A 438 10.77 2.12 27.20
N LYS A 439 10.40 2.48 25.97
CA LYS A 439 9.61 1.65 25.04
C LYS A 439 10.49 0.90 24.05
N ASP A 440 10.09 -0.32 23.72
CA ASP A 440 10.80 -1.22 22.80
C ASP A 440 10.47 -0.94 21.32
N GLY A 441 9.47 -0.10 21.04
CA GLY A 441 9.05 0.25 19.69
C GLY A 441 7.68 0.93 19.62
N VAL A 442 7.20 1.06 18.39
CA VAL A 442 5.90 1.65 18.05
C VAL A 442 4.94 0.54 17.61
N LEU A 443 3.72 0.57 18.13
CA LEU A 443 2.59 -0.23 17.68
C LEU A 443 1.45 0.72 17.33
N GLY A 444 0.85 0.60 16.15
CA GLY A 444 -0.20 1.53 15.80
C GLY A 444 -1.07 1.10 14.65
N GLN A 445 -1.97 1.99 14.30
CA GLN A 445 -2.91 1.85 13.21
C GLN A 445 -2.72 2.99 12.21
N THR A 446 -2.80 2.69 10.92
CA THR A 446 -2.72 3.69 9.87
C THR A 446 -3.81 3.48 8.83
N SER A 447 -4.55 4.55 8.59
CA SER A 447 -5.48 4.66 7.46
C SER A 447 -4.94 5.58 6.37
N LEU A 448 -3.66 5.97 6.44
CA LEU A 448 -3.04 6.95 5.55
C LEU A 448 -3.36 6.69 4.07
N LEU A 449 -4.10 7.61 3.46
CA LEU A 449 -4.38 7.62 2.03
C LEU A 449 -3.39 8.54 1.32
N ILE A 450 -2.50 7.96 0.53
CA ILE A 450 -1.54 8.71 -0.28
C ILE A 450 -2.14 8.88 -1.69
N MET A 451 -2.35 10.13 -2.09
CA MET A 451 -2.88 10.48 -3.40
C MET A 451 -2.08 11.63 -4.02
N PRO A 452 -2.21 11.89 -5.34
CA PRO A 452 -1.40 12.92 -5.97
C PRO A 452 -1.60 14.30 -5.33
N GLY A 453 -0.49 15.02 -5.14
CA GLY A 453 -0.40 16.20 -4.28
C GLY A 453 0.28 15.93 -2.92
N TYR A 454 0.38 14.66 -2.50
CA TYR A 454 1.18 14.26 -1.35
C TYR A 454 2.68 14.46 -1.60
N ARG A 455 3.44 14.95 -0.60
CA ARG A 455 4.91 15.05 -0.68
C ARG A 455 5.56 14.03 0.24
N PHE A 456 6.22 13.03 -0.35
CA PHE A 456 6.97 12.02 0.40
C PHE A 456 8.13 12.66 1.16
N ARG A 457 8.29 12.25 2.42
CA ARG A 457 9.29 12.81 3.34
C ARG A 457 10.44 11.84 3.56
N VAL A 458 10.17 10.54 3.50
CA VAL A 458 11.10 9.50 3.93
C VAL A 458 11.70 8.74 2.75
N CYS A 459 10.87 8.26 1.82
CA CYS A 459 11.32 7.35 0.75
C CYS A 459 11.83 8.11 -0.49
N ASP A 460 12.98 7.70 -1.01
CA ASP A 460 13.57 8.24 -2.25
C ASP A 460 13.21 7.41 -3.49
N GLN A 461 13.11 6.09 -3.29
CA GLN A 461 12.88 5.11 -4.36
C GLN A 461 11.87 4.05 -3.91
N LEU A 462 11.15 3.47 -4.86
CA LEU A 462 10.09 2.51 -4.59
C LEU A 462 10.17 1.31 -5.54
N PHE A 463 10.35 0.11 -4.98
CA PHE A 463 9.99 -1.14 -5.64
C PHE A 463 8.53 -1.47 -5.38
N THR A 464 7.77 -1.79 -6.41
CA THR A 464 6.38 -2.24 -6.27
C THR A 464 5.98 -3.19 -7.40
N ASN A 465 4.78 -3.74 -7.34
CA ASN A 465 4.18 -4.48 -8.45
C ASN A 465 3.39 -3.55 -9.38
N PHE A 466 2.94 -4.06 -10.52
CA PHE A 466 1.85 -3.41 -11.26
C PHE A 466 0.54 -3.52 -10.48
N HIS A 467 -0.23 -2.43 -10.42
CA HIS A 467 -1.46 -2.35 -9.64
C HIS A 467 -2.72 -2.39 -10.51
N ALA A 468 -3.81 -2.92 -9.96
CA ALA A 468 -5.08 -2.97 -10.67
C ALA A 468 -5.63 -1.54 -10.94
N PRO A 469 -6.36 -1.34 -12.05
CA PRO A 469 -6.98 -0.05 -12.36
C PRO A 469 -7.94 0.38 -11.24
N LYS A 470 -8.12 1.70 -11.07
CA LYS A 470 -9.01 2.30 -10.06
C LYS A 470 -8.79 1.78 -8.63
N THR A 471 -7.54 1.68 -8.19
CA THR A 471 -7.20 1.31 -6.80
C THR A 471 -6.47 2.45 -6.10
N THR A 472 -6.51 2.45 -4.76
CA THR A 472 -5.70 3.38 -3.95
C THR A 472 -4.21 3.25 -4.21
N LEU A 473 -3.75 2.06 -4.61
CA LEU A 473 -2.36 1.82 -5.00
C LEU A 473 -1.98 2.60 -6.26
N MET A 474 -2.91 2.75 -7.23
CA MET A 474 -2.71 3.62 -8.39
C MET A 474 -2.57 5.10 -8.00
N LEU A 475 -3.33 5.56 -6.99
CA LEU A 475 -3.18 6.91 -6.45
C LEU A 475 -1.78 7.11 -5.84
N LEU A 476 -1.32 6.15 -5.04
CA LEU A 476 -0.03 6.22 -4.36
C LEU A 476 1.13 6.24 -5.34
N VAL A 477 1.19 5.32 -6.32
CA VAL A 477 2.30 5.32 -7.30
C VAL A 477 2.25 6.52 -8.22
N SER A 478 1.05 7.06 -8.51
CA SER A 478 0.91 8.32 -9.24
C SER A 478 1.48 9.47 -8.43
N ALA A 479 1.15 9.56 -7.14
CA ALA A 479 1.71 10.57 -6.24
C ALA A 479 3.23 10.47 -6.16
N PHE A 480 3.77 9.24 -6.08
CA PHE A 480 5.20 9.00 -6.03
C PHE A 480 5.89 9.44 -7.32
N ALA A 481 5.29 9.15 -8.48
CA ALA A 481 5.79 9.59 -9.78
C ALA A 481 5.68 11.10 -10.02
N SER A 482 4.82 11.81 -9.27
CA SER A 482 4.74 13.28 -9.23
C SER A 482 5.75 13.91 -8.26
N SER A 483 6.36 13.11 -7.39
CA SER A 483 7.14 13.62 -6.27
C SER A 483 8.60 13.74 -6.65
N SER A 484 8.98 14.89 -7.21
CA SER A 484 10.36 15.35 -7.18
C SER A 484 10.80 15.53 -5.73
N CYS A 485 11.52 14.56 -5.17
CA CYS A 485 12.33 14.80 -3.99
C CYS A 485 13.34 15.90 -4.37
N GLY A 486 13.23 17.10 -3.79
CA GLY A 486 14.33 18.05 -3.73
C GLY A 486 14.36 19.26 -4.68
N THR A 487 13.30 20.07 -4.78
CA THR A 487 13.45 21.52 -5.03
C THR A 487 12.37 22.30 -4.27
N GLN A 488 12.80 23.23 -3.41
CA GLN A 488 11.98 24.01 -2.47
C GLN A 488 10.99 25.01 -3.10
N ASN A 489 10.90 25.09 -4.44
CA ASN A 489 10.27 26.24 -5.11
C ASN A 489 8.98 25.95 -5.90
N ASP A 490 8.35 24.79 -5.76
CA ASP A 490 7.03 24.56 -6.39
C ASP A 490 5.89 24.70 -5.38
N LEU A 491 5.40 25.93 -5.30
CA LEU A 491 4.14 26.33 -4.68
C LEU A 491 2.98 25.55 -5.32
N GLY A 492 2.59 24.43 -4.70
CA GLY A 492 1.21 23.95 -4.70
C GLY A 492 0.55 23.63 -6.04
N LEU A 493 1.30 23.36 -7.11
CA LEU A 493 0.68 22.93 -8.37
C LEU A 493 0.26 21.46 -8.27
N LEU A 494 -1.06 21.27 -8.21
CA LEU A 494 -1.79 20.02 -8.42
C LEU A 494 -1.12 19.17 -9.52
N ASP A 495 -0.87 17.91 -9.18
CA ASP A 495 -0.35 16.86 -10.05
C ASP A 495 -0.86 16.98 -11.49
N ARG A 496 0.04 17.30 -12.44
CA ARG A 496 -0.28 17.14 -13.87
C ARG A 496 0.43 15.96 -14.52
N GLN A 497 1.54 15.46 -13.98
CA GLN A 497 2.38 14.51 -14.72
C GLN A 497 2.51 13.11 -14.11
N GLY A 498 2.49 12.91 -12.78
CA GLY A 498 2.80 11.59 -12.22
C GLY A 498 1.79 10.53 -12.61
N ARG A 499 0.50 10.88 -12.58
CA ARG A 499 -0.57 10.02 -13.15
C ARG A 499 -0.32 9.66 -14.61
N GLN A 500 0.07 10.64 -15.44
CA GLN A 500 0.34 10.42 -16.86
C GLN A 500 1.55 9.50 -17.07
N LYS A 501 2.63 9.69 -16.28
CA LYS A 501 3.83 8.82 -16.30
C LYS A 501 3.47 7.38 -15.95
N VAL A 502 2.69 7.16 -14.89
CA VAL A 502 2.27 5.82 -14.47
C VAL A 502 1.37 5.18 -15.52
N LEU A 503 0.35 5.88 -16.01
CA LEU A 503 -0.57 5.32 -17.01
C LEU A 503 0.16 4.99 -18.32
N HIS A 504 1.08 5.84 -18.77
CA HIS A 504 1.93 5.54 -19.93
C HIS A 504 2.82 4.33 -19.68
N ALA A 505 3.50 4.25 -18.53
CA ALA A 505 4.32 3.10 -18.16
C ALA A 505 3.51 1.79 -18.16
N TYR A 506 2.29 1.83 -17.65
CA TYR A 506 1.41 0.67 -17.59
C TYR A 506 0.87 0.30 -18.97
N GLU A 507 0.56 1.28 -19.83
CA GLU A 507 0.20 1.04 -21.23
C GLU A 507 1.35 0.35 -22.00
N GLN A 508 2.60 0.81 -21.81
CA GLN A 508 3.77 0.14 -22.39
C GLN A 508 3.95 -1.26 -21.84
N ALA A 509 3.72 -1.46 -20.54
CA ALA A 509 3.78 -2.77 -19.90
C ALA A 509 2.74 -3.75 -20.47
N VAL A 510 1.50 -3.29 -20.70
CA VAL A 510 0.45 -4.06 -21.38
C VAL A 510 0.87 -4.42 -22.81
N LYS A 511 1.32 -3.43 -23.60
CA LYS A 511 1.81 -3.64 -24.97
C LYS A 511 2.94 -4.67 -25.04
N HIS A 512 3.84 -4.64 -24.07
CA HIS A 512 5.00 -5.54 -23.99
C HIS A 512 4.74 -6.79 -23.14
N ARG A 513 3.46 -7.09 -22.85
CA ARG A 513 2.99 -8.31 -22.15
C ARG A 513 3.72 -8.58 -20.84
N PHE A 514 3.95 -7.54 -20.05
CA PHE A 514 4.32 -7.72 -18.65
C PHE A 514 3.19 -8.46 -17.91
N ARG A 515 3.57 -9.16 -16.85
CA ARG A 515 2.63 -9.81 -15.94
C ARG A 515 2.26 -8.85 -14.83
N PHE A 516 0.99 -8.81 -14.44
CA PHE A 516 0.47 -7.83 -13.49
C PHE A 516 0.14 -8.44 -12.12
N LEU A 517 0.00 -7.56 -11.12
CA LEU A 517 -0.44 -7.84 -9.75
C LEU A 517 0.55 -8.71 -8.95
N SER A 518 0.07 -9.37 -7.90
CA SER A 518 0.90 -9.99 -6.84
C SER A 518 2.01 -10.94 -7.31
N TYR A 519 1.75 -11.77 -8.31
CA TYR A 519 2.75 -12.67 -8.90
C TYR A 519 3.31 -12.14 -10.22
N GLY A 520 3.04 -10.88 -10.55
CA GLY A 520 3.43 -10.26 -11.80
C GLY A 520 4.93 -10.03 -11.92
N ASP A 521 5.27 -9.10 -12.80
CA ASP A 521 6.57 -8.45 -12.88
C ASP A 521 6.61 -7.23 -11.94
N ALA A 522 7.79 -6.64 -11.77
CA ALA A 522 8.02 -5.54 -10.85
C ALA A 522 8.12 -4.17 -11.56
N CYS A 523 7.88 -3.12 -10.79
CA CYS A 523 8.16 -1.72 -11.12
C CYS A 523 9.21 -1.15 -10.16
N PHE A 524 10.07 -0.26 -10.65
CA PHE A 524 11.00 0.53 -9.84
C PHE A 524 10.86 2.01 -10.18
N PHE A 525 10.45 2.81 -9.21
CA PHE A 525 10.31 4.25 -9.34
C PHE A 525 11.52 4.94 -8.69
N ALA A 526 12.28 5.69 -9.48
CA ALA A 526 13.47 6.40 -9.03
C ALA A 526 13.76 7.58 -9.96
N ARG A 527 14.50 8.58 -9.48
CA ARG A 527 15.08 9.59 -10.38
C ARG A 527 16.28 8.95 -11.07
N PHE A 528 16.25 8.87 -12.40
CA PHE A 528 17.27 8.14 -13.15
C PHE A 528 18.67 8.73 -12.98
N LYS A 529 18.77 10.06 -12.85
CA LYS A 529 20.01 10.77 -12.55
C LYS A 529 20.68 10.37 -11.22
N ASP A 530 19.93 9.79 -10.28
CA ASP A 530 20.46 9.34 -8.99
C ASP A 530 21.01 7.91 -9.06
N LEU A 531 20.87 7.22 -10.20
CA LEU A 531 21.29 5.84 -10.36
C LEU A 531 22.73 5.78 -10.89
N PRO A 532 23.66 5.06 -10.23
CA PRO A 532 25.06 4.94 -10.63
C PRO A 532 25.26 3.97 -11.81
N SER A 533 24.50 4.14 -12.90
CA SER A 533 24.62 3.30 -14.09
C SER A 533 24.30 4.09 -15.37
N PRO A 534 25.21 4.09 -16.38
CA PRO A 534 24.97 4.71 -17.68
C PRO A 534 23.74 4.15 -18.40
N MET A 535 23.27 2.97 -17.98
CA MET A 535 22.03 2.38 -18.46
C MET A 535 20.82 3.33 -18.31
N PHE A 536 20.87 4.31 -17.39
CA PHE A 536 19.79 5.27 -17.17
C PHE A 536 20.03 6.65 -17.79
N GLU A 537 21.20 6.89 -18.41
CA GLU A 537 21.52 8.14 -19.11
C GLU A 537 20.84 8.25 -20.49
N GLN A 538 20.52 7.10 -21.11
CA GLN A 538 19.90 7.00 -22.45
C GLN A 538 18.52 6.32 -22.38
N ALA A 539 17.70 6.67 -21.38
CA ALA A 539 16.37 6.08 -21.29
C ALA A 539 15.44 6.61 -22.42
N THR A 540 14.34 5.89 -22.71
CA THR A 540 13.45 6.23 -23.84
C THR A 540 11.95 6.17 -23.45
N SER A 541 11.04 6.58 -24.34
CA SER A 541 9.55 6.51 -24.23
C SER A 541 9.08 5.09 -24.16
N LEU A 542 9.84 4.25 -24.88
CA LEU A 542 9.48 2.95 -25.37
C LEU A 542 10.42 1.96 -24.69
N LEU A 543 9.94 0.73 -24.57
CA LEU A 543 10.65 -0.32 -23.84
C LEU A 543 11.65 -1.07 -24.71
#